data_AF-A0AAI9KVQ9-F1
#
_entry.id   AF-A0AAI9KVQ9-F1
#
_cell.length_a   1.000
_cell.length_b   1.000
_cell.length_c   1.000
_cell.angle_alpha   90.00
_cell.angle_beta   90.00
_cell.angle_gamma   90.00
#
_symmetry.space_group_name_H-M   'P 1'
#
loop_
_entity.id
_entity.type
_entity.pdbx_description
1 polymer ?
#
loop_
_entity_poly.entity_id
_entity_poly.type
_entity_poly.pdbx_seq_one_letter_code
_entity_poly.pdbx_strand_id
1 'polypeptide(L)'
;MRVKGLLLWAALALLGGCASPTAKLNQPPVDVTWETLPEYWVLVGDAIRFNPVGGLPAKRPVKGYVTLRYLIDSNGTLFSPEVLESQPPGVLDLIAISGLAQLRYRPSEQNQQAIPARVVARFEVEVK
;
A
#
# COMPACT_ATOMS: atom_id res chain seq x y z
N MET A 1 -34.02 54.88 6.43
CA MET A 1 -34.61 53.84 7.30
C MET A 1 -34.53 52.49 6.59
N ARG A 2 -33.76 51.57 7.18
CA ARG A 2 -33.84 50.10 7.12
C ARG A 2 -33.97 49.41 5.75
N VAL A 3 -32.81 49.14 5.12
CA VAL A 3 -32.64 47.94 4.29
C VAL A 3 -32.65 46.75 5.25
N LYS A 4 -33.75 46.00 5.29
CA LYS A 4 -33.94 44.85 6.18
C LYS A 4 -34.02 43.58 5.35
N GLY A 5 -33.04 42.71 5.55
CA GLY A 5 -33.19 41.26 5.46
C GLY A 5 -33.25 40.68 4.05
N LEU A 6 -32.12 40.13 3.59
CA LEU A 6 -32.09 38.75 3.09
C LEU A 6 -30.63 38.25 3.00
N LEU A 7 -29.87 38.36 4.08
CA LEU A 7 -28.59 37.65 4.25
C LEU A 7 -28.89 36.37 5.00
N LEU A 8 -29.18 35.26 4.32
CA LEU A 8 -29.21 33.90 4.90
C LEU A 8 -29.34 32.85 3.78
N TRP A 9 -28.35 32.78 2.86
CA TRP A 9 -28.30 31.70 1.85
C TRP A 9 -26.88 31.26 1.46
N ALA A 10 -25.91 31.30 2.38
CA ALA A 10 -24.57 30.81 2.08
C ALA A 10 -23.88 30.21 3.31
N ALA A 11 -24.29 29.02 3.73
CA ALA A 11 -23.53 28.24 4.72
C ALA A 11 -23.73 26.72 4.61
N LEU A 12 -24.02 26.18 3.42
CA LEU A 12 -24.22 24.73 3.26
C LEU A 12 -23.50 24.12 2.05
N ALA A 13 -22.25 24.48 1.85
CA ALA A 13 -21.36 23.75 0.94
C ALA A 13 -19.95 23.78 1.55
N LEU A 14 -19.24 22.64 1.46
CA LEU A 14 -17.84 22.40 1.86
C LEU A 14 -17.63 21.54 3.13
N LEU A 15 -18.38 20.45 3.27
CA LEU A 15 -17.89 19.24 3.95
C LEU A 15 -17.59 18.14 2.91
N GLY A 16 -16.80 18.47 1.89
CA GLY A 16 -16.17 17.47 1.04
C GLY A 16 -15.01 16.85 1.82
N GLY A 17 -15.32 15.91 2.71
CA GLY A 17 -14.30 15.16 3.45
C GLY A 17 -13.45 14.34 2.49
N CYS A 18 -12.12 14.39 2.65
CA CYS A 18 -11.21 13.50 1.95
C CYS A 18 -11.47 12.06 2.43
N ALA A 19 -12.34 11.32 1.73
CA ALA A 19 -12.42 9.88 1.94
C ALA A 19 -11.15 9.27 1.34
N SER A 20 -10.25 8.77 2.19
CA SER A 20 -9.15 7.93 1.73
C SER A 20 -9.72 6.69 1.05
N PRO A 21 -9.05 6.15 0.00
CA PRO A 21 -9.51 4.94 -0.65
C PRO A 21 -9.66 3.80 0.36
N THR A 22 -10.82 3.15 0.37
CA THR A 22 -11.07 1.97 1.18
C THR A 22 -10.84 0.71 0.36
N ALA A 23 -10.19 -0.30 0.95
CA ALA A 23 -9.96 -1.58 0.28
C ALA A 23 -11.28 -2.26 -0.12
N LYS A 24 -11.35 -2.80 -1.34
CA LYS A 24 -12.51 -3.57 -1.79
C LYS A 24 -12.34 -5.03 -1.43
N LEU A 25 -13.18 -5.54 -0.54
CA LEU A 25 -13.16 -6.92 -0.08
C LEU A 25 -14.47 -7.62 -0.48
N ASN A 26 -14.38 -8.66 -1.30
CA ASN A 26 -15.55 -9.51 -1.61
C ASN A 26 -15.80 -10.60 -0.55
N GLN A 27 -14.79 -10.88 0.29
CA GLN A 27 -14.85 -11.78 1.43
C GLN A 27 -13.70 -11.45 2.41
N PRO A 28 -13.66 -12.04 3.62
CA PRO A 28 -12.53 -11.85 4.54
C PRO A 28 -11.20 -12.23 3.90
N PRO A 29 -10.12 -11.45 4.13
CA PRO A 29 -8.80 -11.78 3.58
C PRO A 29 -8.24 -13.07 4.15
N VAL A 30 -7.64 -13.89 3.29
CA VAL A 30 -6.85 -15.05 3.69
C VAL A 30 -5.45 -14.61 4.11
N ASP A 31 -4.90 -15.20 5.17
CA ASP A 31 -3.51 -14.96 5.58
C ASP A 31 -2.58 -15.83 4.73
N VAL A 32 -1.63 -15.19 4.05
CA VAL A 32 -0.65 -15.88 3.17
C VAL A 32 0.77 -15.42 3.46
N THR A 33 1.72 -16.31 3.22
CA THR A 33 3.15 -15.99 3.25
C THR A 33 3.64 -15.71 1.83
N TRP A 34 4.90 -15.29 1.70
CA TRP A 34 5.50 -15.09 0.38
C TRP A 34 5.49 -16.38 -0.46
N GLU A 35 5.65 -17.54 0.17
CA GLU A 35 5.72 -18.84 -0.49
C GLU A 35 4.37 -19.28 -1.06
N THR A 36 3.27 -19.00 -0.35
CA THR A 36 1.91 -19.39 -0.77
C THR A 36 1.19 -18.29 -1.56
N LEU A 37 1.73 -17.07 -1.58
CA LEU A 37 1.16 -15.94 -2.32
C LEU A 37 0.84 -16.27 -3.79
N PRO A 38 1.70 -16.97 -4.57
CA PRO A 38 1.42 -17.27 -5.97
C PRO A 38 0.18 -18.15 -6.21
N GLU A 39 -0.28 -18.89 -5.19
CA GLU A 39 -1.54 -19.64 -5.24
C GLU A 39 -2.75 -18.70 -5.32
N TYR A 40 -2.61 -17.45 -4.87
CA TYR A 40 -3.70 -16.47 -4.82
C TYR A 40 -3.48 -15.29 -5.78
N TRP A 41 -2.28 -14.73 -5.81
CA TRP A 41 -1.96 -13.49 -6.50
C TRP A 41 -0.60 -13.59 -7.19
N VAL A 42 -0.57 -13.27 -8.47
CA VAL A 42 0.63 -13.31 -9.30
C VAL A 42 1.08 -11.89 -9.59
N LEU A 43 2.38 -11.61 -9.36
CA LEU A 43 2.97 -10.32 -9.66
C LEU A 43 2.94 -10.04 -11.16
N VAL A 44 2.61 -8.81 -11.55
CA VAL A 44 2.50 -8.36 -12.93
C VAL A 44 3.57 -7.31 -13.21
N GLY A 45 4.31 -7.51 -14.30
CA GLY A 45 5.28 -6.55 -14.82
C GLY A 45 6.72 -6.81 -14.40
N ASP A 46 7.64 -6.12 -15.08
CA ASP A 46 9.06 -6.16 -14.81
C ASP A 46 9.46 -5.16 -13.72
N ALA A 47 10.71 -5.27 -13.25
CA ALA A 47 11.29 -4.37 -12.26
C ALA A 47 11.15 -2.89 -12.69
N ILE A 48 10.28 -2.16 -11.98
CA ILE A 48 10.03 -0.74 -12.21
C ILE A 48 11.23 0.07 -11.69
N ARG A 49 11.65 1.10 -12.43
CA ARG A 49 12.62 2.09 -11.90
C ARG A 49 12.00 2.76 -10.68
N PHE A 50 12.55 2.41 -9.53
CA PHE A 50 12.00 2.78 -8.25
C PHE A 50 12.73 4.01 -7.70
N ASN A 51 11.98 5.06 -7.35
CA ASN A 51 12.50 6.21 -6.63
C ASN A 51 11.76 6.32 -5.27
N PRO A 52 12.44 6.07 -4.14
CA PRO A 52 11.78 6.02 -2.84
C PRO A 52 11.24 7.38 -2.41
N VAL A 53 10.07 7.38 -1.79
CA VAL A 53 9.56 8.54 -1.06
C VAL A 53 10.43 8.72 0.19
N GLY A 54 10.79 9.97 0.51
CA GLY A 54 11.66 10.29 1.66
C GLY A 54 13.16 10.24 1.37
N GLY A 55 13.56 9.90 0.13
CA GLY A 55 14.97 9.92 -0.30
C GLY A 55 15.75 8.66 0.09
N LEU A 56 17.06 8.71 -0.12
CA LEU A 56 17.99 7.62 0.19
C LEU A 56 18.66 7.84 1.56
N PRO A 57 19.16 6.78 2.23
CA PRO A 57 19.88 6.92 3.48
C PRO A 57 21.14 7.79 3.29
N ALA A 58 21.46 8.62 4.29
CA ALA A 58 22.58 9.56 4.22
C ALA A 58 23.96 8.86 4.16
N LYS A 59 24.11 7.73 4.85
CA LYS A 59 25.31 6.88 4.78
C LYS A 59 25.00 5.69 3.89
N ARG A 60 25.85 5.44 2.89
CA ARG A 60 25.73 4.34 1.92
C ARG A 60 27.10 3.65 1.74
N PRO A 61 27.15 2.35 1.39
CA PRO A 61 26.01 1.49 1.09
C PRO A 61 25.25 1.06 2.34
N VAL A 62 23.96 0.78 2.19
CA VAL A 62 23.14 0.13 3.23
C VAL A 62 22.54 -1.14 2.64
N LYS A 63 22.72 -2.24 3.36
CA LYS A 63 22.10 -3.52 3.03
C LYS A 63 21.35 -4.04 4.24
N GLY A 64 20.21 -4.65 3.98
CA GLY A 64 19.46 -5.40 4.97
C GLY A 64 18.07 -5.74 4.44
N TYR A 65 17.09 -5.81 5.33
CA TYR A 65 15.76 -6.28 4.96
C TYR A 65 14.67 -5.53 5.69
N VAL A 66 13.46 -5.60 5.14
CA VAL A 66 12.23 -5.16 5.78
C VAL A 66 11.17 -6.24 5.61
N THR A 67 10.57 -6.67 6.72
CA THR A 67 9.40 -7.55 6.71
C THR A 67 8.15 -6.68 6.77
N LEU A 68 7.33 -6.73 5.72
CA LEU A 68 6.08 -5.98 5.62
C LEU A 68 4.87 -6.90 5.73
N ARG A 69 3.84 -6.40 6.41
CA ARG A 69 2.47 -6.89 6.30
C ARG A 69 1.67 -5.94 5.41
N TYR A 70 0.88 -6.48 4.49
CA TYR A 70 0.02 -5.66 3.63
C TYR A 70 -1.21 -6.44 3.16
N LEU A 71 -2.22 -5.72 2.67
CA LEU A 71 -3.45 -6.28 2.11
C LEU A 71 -3.42 -6.15 0.59
N ILE A 72 -3.68 -7.24 -0.12
CA ILE A 72 -4.11 -7.22 -1.52
C ILE A 72 -5.64 -7.31 -1.51
N ASP A 73 -6.31 -6.27 -1.98
CA ASP A 73 -7.76 -6.23 -2.08
C ASP A 73 -8.26 -7.06 -3.29
N SER A 74 -9.58 -7.23 -3.42
CA SER A 74 -10.17 -8.01 -4.51
C SER A 74 -9.99 -7.41 -5.91
N ASN A 75 -9.42 -6.21 -6.04
CA ASN A 75 -9.02 -5.62 -7.32
C ASN A 75 -7.52 -5.79 -7.60
N GLY A 76 -6.75 -6.45 -6.71
CA GLY A 76 -5.29 -6.55 -6.82
C GLY A 76 -4.55 -5.29 -6.36
N THR A 77 -5.23 -4.37 -5.66
CA THR A 77 -4.66 -3.13 -5.15
C THR A 77 -4.12 -3.34 -3.74
N LEU A 78 -2.96 -2.74 -3.45
CA LEU A 78 -2.26 -2.87 -2.19
C LEU A 78 -2.72 -1.82 -1.17
N PHE A 79 -2.97 -2.24 0.07
CA PHE A 79 -3.44 -1.39 1.15
C PHE A 79 -2.71 -1.68 2.46
N SER A 80 -2.70 -0.67 3.34
CA SER A 80 -2.29 -0.76 4.74
C SER A 80 -0.94 -1.46 4.96
N PRO A 81 0.15 -1.02 4.32
CA PRO A 81 1.47 -1.57 4.60
C PRO A 81 1.90 -1.25 6.04
N GLU A 82 2.46 -2.25 6.71
CA GLU A 82 2.94 -2.17 8.07
C GLU A 82 4.30 -2.86 8.18
N VAL A 83 5.25 -2.19 8.84
CA VAL A 83 6.57 -2.77 9.11
C VAL A 83 6.46 -3.68 10.33
N LEU A 84 6.73 -4.97 10.14
CA LEU A 84 6.81 -5.94 11.22
C LEU A 84 8.23 -6.04 11.79
N GLU A 85 9.23 -5.93 10.92
CA GLU A 85 10.65 -6.04 11.27
C GLU A 85 11.49 -5.31 10.24
N SER A 86 12.62 -4.73 10.66
CA SER A 86 13.53 -4.03 9.76
C SER A 86 14.96 -4.08 10.30
N GLN A 87 15.92 -4.31 9.40
CA GLN A 87 17.34 -4.27 9.70
C GLN A 87 18.06 -3.51 8.58
N PRO A 88 18.75 -2.39 8.86
CA PRO A 88 18.79 -1.69 10.15
C PRO A 88 17.43 -1.07 10.52
N PRO A 89 17.04 -1.07 11.80
CA PRO A 89 15.72 -0.58 12.21
C PRO A 89 15.42 0.84 11.72
N GLY A 90 14.30 1.02 11.02
CA GLY A 90 13.81 2.33 10.55
C GLY A 90 14.53 2.91 9.33
N VAL A 91 15.66 2.34 8.90
CA VAL A 91 16.50 2.93 7.84
C VAL A 91 15.96 2.63 6.44
N LEU A 92 15.40 1.43 6.25
CA LEU A 92 14.98 0.92 4.95
C LEU A 92 13.45 0.90 4.78
N ASP A 93 12.70 1.26 5.81
CA ASP A 93 11.25 1.11 5.91
C ASP A 93 10.52 1.86 4.79
N LEU A 94 10.78 3.15 4.62
CA LEU A 94 10.16 3.96 3.57
C LEU A 94 10.54 3.50 2.17
N ILE A 95 11.76 2.97 2.01
CA ILE A 95 12.25 2.42 0.75
C ILE A 95 11.47 1.16 0.41
N ALA A 96 11.32 0.23 1.36
CA ALA A 96 10.52 -0.97 1.17
C ALA A 96 9.04 -0.67 0.93
N ILE A 97 8.43 0.24 1.71
CA ILE A 97 7.02 0.65 1.54
C ILE A 97 6.80 1.30 0.16
N SER A 98 7.72 2.18 -0.26
CA SER A 98 7.60 2.83 -1.57
C SER A 98 7.80 1.83 -2.71
N GLY A 99 8.66 0.81 -2.52
CA GLY A 99 8.84 -0.29 -3.48
C GLY A 99 7.59 -1.16 -3.59
N LEU A 100 6.98 -1.49 -2.45
CA LEU A 100 5.71 -2.22 -2.38
C LEU A 100 4.60 -1.50 -3.17
N ALA A 101 4.52 -0.16 -3.08
CA ALA A 101 3.52 0.63 -3.80
C ALA A 101 3.62 0.53 -5.34
N GLN A 102 4.76 0.08 -5.87
CA GLN A 102 4.96 -0.15 -7.31
C GLN A 102 4.45 -1.53 -7.76
N LEU A 103 4.30 -2.48 -6.85
CA LEU A 103 3.87 -3.83 -7.21
C LEU A 103 2.42 -3.81 -7.73
N ARG A 104 2.16 -4.68 -8.70
CA ARG A 104 0.84 -4.91 -9.27
C ARG A 104 0.57 -6.40 -9.26
N TYR A 105 -0.63 -6.79 -8.83
CA TYR A 105 -1.02 -8.18 -8.77
C TYR A 105 -2.23 -8.43 -9.66
N ARG A 106 -2.26 -9.61 -10.25
CA ARG A 106 -3.46 -10.19 -10.85
C ARG A 106 -3.84 -11.47 -10.10
N PRO A 107 -5.11 -11.87 -10.09
CA PRO A 107 -5.49 -13.16 -9.53
C PRO A 107 -4.73 -14.30 -10.22
N SER A 108 -4.36 -15.32 -9.45
CA SER A 108 -3.84 -16.57 -9.98
C SER A 108 -4.94 -17.36 -10.72
N GLU A 109 -4.56 -18.41 -11.43
CA GLU A 109 -5.53 -19.34 -12.04
C GLU A 109 -6.37 -20.10 -11.00
N GLN A 110 -5.86 -20.23 -9.77
CA GLN A 110 -6.52 -20.92 -8.65
C GLN A 110 -7.43 -19.97 -7.85
N ASN A 111 -7.24 -18.65 -7.98
CA ASN A 111 -8.01 -17.63 -7.28
C ASN A 111 -8.93 -16.83 -8.21
N GLN A 112 -9.76 -17.54 -8.97
CA GLN A 112 -10.68 -16.93 -9.94
C GLN A 112 -11.69 -15.98 -9.30
N GLN A 113 -11.94 -16.14 -8.00
CA GLN A 113 -12.83 -15.27 -7.23
C GLN A 113 -12.13 -13.99 -6.73
N ALA A 114 -10.82 -13.80 -6.97
CA ALA A 114 -10.06 -12.67 -6.44
C ALA A 114 -10.21 -12.50 -4.93
N ILE A 115 -10.07 -13.61 -4.20
CA ILE A 115 -10.07 -13.65 -2.74
C ILE A 115 -8.94 -12.72 -2.26
N PRO A 116 -9.25 -11.69 -1.44
CA PRO A 116 -8.26 -10.77 -0.94
C PRO A 116 -7.30 -11.51 0.00
N ALA A 117 -6.05 -11.03 0.08
CA ALA A 117 -5.01 -11.69 0.85
C ALA A 117 -4.28 -10.71 1.77
N ARG A 118 -4.07 -11.10 3.02
CA ARG A 118 -3.15 -10.44 3.93
C ARG A 118 -1.80 -11.15 3.83
N VAL A 119 -0.82 -10.43 3.32
CA VAL A 119 0.50 -10.98 3.01
C VAL A 119 1.50 -10.55 4.06
N VAL A 120 2.36 -11.47 4.49
CA VAL A 120 3.61 -11.15 5.17
C VAL A 120 4.76 -11.53 4.26
N ALA A 121 5.59 -10.55 3.89
CA ALA A 121 6.72 -10.75 2.99
C ALA A 121 7.98 -10.02 3.48
N ARG A 122 9.14 -10.68 3.34
CA ARG A 122 10.45 -10.07 3.59
C ARG A 122 11.06 -9.58 2.28
N PHE A 123 11.43 -8.31 2.25
CA PHE A 123 12.11 -7.66 1.14
C PHE A 123 13.57 -7.44 1.49
N GLU A 124 14.47 -8.04 0.73
CA GLU A 124 15.90 -7.69 0.77
C GLU A 124 16.11 -6.36 0.05
N VAL A 125 16.79 -5.42 0.71
CA VAL A 125 17.00 -4.06 0.21
C VAL A 125 18.48 -3.73 0.25
N GLU A 126 19.00 -3.27 -0.89
CA GLU A 126 20.36 -2.77 -1.02
C GLU A 126 20.32 -1.39 -1.66
N VAL A 127 20.91 -0.40 -0.98
CA VAL A 127 21.09 0.95 -1.48
C VAL A 127 22.57 1.20 -1.68
N LYS A 128 22.96 1.48 -2.93
CA LYS A 128 24.34 1.77 -3.34
C LYS A 128 24.67 3.26 -3.27
#